data_AF-A0A435GLH7-F1
#
_entry.id   AF-A0A435GLH7-F1
#
_cell.length_a   1.000
_cell.length_b   1.000
_cell.length_c   1.000
_cell.angle_alpha   90.00
_cell.angle_beta   90.00
_cell.angle_gamma   90.00
#
_symmetry.space_group_name_H-M   'P 1'
#
loop_
_entity.id
_entity.type
_entity.pdbx_description
1 polymer ?
#
loop_
_entity_poly.entity_id
_entity_poly.type
_entity_poly.pdbx_seq_one_letter_code
_entity_poly.pdbx_strand_id
1 'polypeptide(L)'
;EEEIGEWREALAKGDTASIKDEFGDMLFAVVNLGRHLKLDSEAALSGTNEKFRSRFHYVEQALEKAGNTLDKADLAEMEALWQEAKTAK
;
A
#
# COMPACT_ATOMS: atom_id res chain seq x y z
N GLU A 1 4.49 19.90 3.88
CA GLU A 1 5.18 19.10 4.92
C GLU A 1 4.58 19.29 6.32
N GLU A 2 3.50 20.06 6.45
CA GLU A 2 2.82 20.37 7.73
C GLU A 2 2.21 19.12 8.38
N GLU A 3 1.23 18.48 7.73
CA GLU A 3 0.55 17.25 8.21
C GLU A 3 1.52 16.10 8.55
N ILE A 4 2.55 15.90 7.73
CA ILE A 4 3.57 14.85 7.96
C ILE A 4 4.39 15.17 9.22
N GLY A 5 4.64 16.46 9.49
CA GLY A 5 5.31 16.93 10.70
C GLY A 5 4.47 16.67 11.94
N GLU A 6 3.20 17.07 11.91
CA GLU A 6 2.25 16.88 13.01
C GLU A 6 2.02 15.40 13.33
N TRP A 7 1.86 14.56 12.31
CA TRP A 7 1.76 13.11 12.49
C TRP A 7 3.03 12.50 13.11
N ARG A 8 4.22 12.95 12.71
CA ARG A 8 5.50 12.48 13.30
C ARG A 8 5.62 12.88 14.76
N GLU A 9 5.18 14.08 15.13
CA GLU A 9 5.15 14.50 16.53
C GLU A 9 4.17 13.66 17.36
N ALA A 10 2.98 13.39 16.82
CA ALA A 10 1.98 12.55 17.47
C ALA A 10 2.51 11.13 17.71
N LEU A 11 3.20 10.55 16.70
CA LEU A 11 3.90 9.27 16.81
C LEU A 11 4.96 9.29 17.93
N ALA A 12 5.79 10.33 17.99
CA ALA A 12 6.84 10.45 19.00
C ALA A 12 6.28 10.60 20.42
N LYS A 13 5.11 11.23 20.57
CA LYS A 13 4.40 11.41 21.85
C LYS A 13 3.54 10.20 22.24
N GLY A 14 3.34 9.24 21.32
CA GLY A 14 2.44 8.10 21.53
C GLY A 14 0.97 8.49 21.65
N ASP A 15 0.59 9.68 21.14
CA ASP A 15 -0.77 10.19 21.23
C ASP A 15 -1.63 9.55 20.13
N THR A 16 -2.34 8.49 20.48
CA THR A 16 -3.14 7.71 19.54
C THR A 16 -4.29 8.52 18.93
N ALA A 17 -4.81 9.52 19.64
CA ALA A 17 -5.89 10.37 19.11
C ALA A 17 -5.33 11.27 18.01
N SER A 18 -4.26 12.01 18.31
CA SER A 18 -3.60 12.85 17.30
C SER A 18 -3.07 12.04 16.12
N ILE A 19 -2.46 10.86 16.35
CA ILE A 19 -1.99 9.99 15.25
C ILE A 19 -3.12 9.69 14.25
N LYS A 20 -4.34 9.44 14.75
CA LYS A 20 -5.49 9.14 13.91
C LYS A 20 -5.98 10.39 13.16
N ASP A 21 -6.07 11.52 13.83
CA ASP A 21 -6.56 12.78 13.26
C ASP A 21 -5.63 13.25 12.13
N GLU A 22 -4.32 13.34 12.41
CA GLU A 22 -3.30 13.75 11.42
C GLU A 22 -3.21 12.75 10.25
N PHE A 23 -3.43 11.45 10.50
CA PHE A 23 -3.51 10.46 9.41
C PHE A 23 -4.74 10.71 8.50
N GLY A 24 -5.86 11.12 9.09
CA GLY A 24 -7.05 11.53 8.35
C GLY A 24 -6.79 12.75 7.47
N ASP A 25 -6.11 13.77 8.00
CA ASP A 25 -5.80 14.99 7.26
C ASP A 25 -4.82 14.74 6.10
N MET A 26 -3.85 13.83 6.27
CA MET A 26 -3.02 13.34 5.16
C MET A 26 -3.86 12.68 4.05
N LEU A 27 -4.81 11.80 4.40
CA LEU A 27 -5.69 11.18 3.41
C LEU A 27 -6.54 12.23 2.68
N PHE A 28 -7.10 13.19 3.43
CA PHE A 28 -7.88 14.27 2.87
C PHE A 28 -7.06 15.13 1.90
N ALA A 29 -5.82 15.48 2.26
CA ALA A 29 -4.90 16.24 1.41
C ALA A 29 -4.60 15.48 0.09
N VAL A 30 -4.36 14.17 0.14
CA VAL A 30 -4.13 13.34 -1.05
C VAL A 30 -5.36 13.27 -1.95
N VAL A 31 -6.56 13.09 -1.38
CA VAL A 31 -7.81 13.09 -2.16
C VAL A 31 -8.07 14.46 -2.80
N ASN A 32 -7.81 15.55 -2.05
CA ASN A 32 -7.95 16.90 -2.58
C ASN A 32 -6.97 17.19 -3.71
N LEU A 33 -5.72 16.71 -3.62
CA LEU A 33 -4.76 16.77 -4.72
C LEU A 33 -5.31 16.04 -5.95
N GLY A 34 -5.86 14.84 -5.78
CA GLY A 34 -6.54 14.10 -6.85
C GLY A 34 -7.65 14.92 -7.51
N ARG A 35 -8.52 15.56 -6.71
CA ARG A 35 -9.56 16.46 -7.20
C ARG A 35 -8.99 17.63 -8.01
N HIS A 36 -7.93 18.28 -7.55
CA HIS A 36 -7.27 19.38 -8.28
C HIS A 36 -6.66 18.93 -9.61
N LEU A 37 -6.17 17.69 -9.68
CA LEU A 37 -5.68 17.04 -10.89
C LEU A 37 -6.80 16.45 -11.76
N LYS A 38 -8.07 16.62 -11.39
CA LYS A 38 -9.26 16.07 -12.06
C LYS A 38 -9.24 14.54 -12.15
N LEU A 39 -8.66 13.89 -11.15
CA LEU A 39 -8.65 12.44 -11.00
C LEU A 39 -9.84 12.00 -10.14
N ASP A 40 -10.43 10.87 -10.52
CA ASP A 40 -11.30 10.11 -9.63
C ASP A 40 -10.41 9.32 -8.66
N SER A 41 -10.34 9.78 -7.42
CA SER A 41 -9.46 9.18 -6.40
C SER A 41 -9.94 7.80 -5.97
N GLU A 42 -11.25 7.54 -5.99
CA GLU A 42 -11.82 6.22 -5.69
C GLU A 42 -11.42 5.23 -6.79
N ALA A 43 -11.63 5.60 -8.06
CA ALA A 43 -11.27 4.75 -9.19
C ALA A 43 -9.75 4.50 -9.25
N ALA A 44 -8.93 5.50 -8.95
CA ALA A 44 -7.47 5.37 -8.90
C ALA A 44 -7.01 4.40 -7.80
N LEU A 45 -7.62 4.47 -6.62
CA LEU A 45 -7.35 3.53 -5.52
C LEU A 45 -7.83 2.13 -5.86
N SER A 46 -9.04 2.00 -6.41
CA SER A 46 -9.61 0.72 -6.86
C SER A 46 -8.70 0.01 -7.88
N GLY A 47 -8.23 0.73 -8.90
CA GLY A 47 -7.26 0.19 -9.86
C GLY A 47 -5.92 -0.19 -9.22
N THR A 48 -5.52 0.47 -8.14
CA THR A 48 -4.32 0.09 -7.37
C THR A 48 -4.54 -1.19 -6.56
N ASN A 49 -5.70 -1.34 -5.94
CA ASN A 49 -6.08 -2.56 -5.22
C ASN A 49 -6.13 -3.78 -6.15
N GLU A 50 -6.71 -3.64 -7.35
CA GLU A 50 -6.72 -4.72 -8.35
C GLU A 50 -5.31 -5.10 -8.82
N LYS A 51 -4.42 -4.11 -9.06
CA LYS A 51 -3.01 -4.38 -9.36
C LYS A 51 -2.31 -5.15 -8.22
N PHE A 52 -2.56 -4.77 -6.97
CA PHE A 52 -1.97 -5.46 -5.82
C PHE A 52 -2.49 -6.90 -5.73
N ARG A 53 -3.81 -7.09 -5.85
CA ARG A 53 -4.46 -8.40 -5.83
C ARG A 53 -3.93 -9.33 -6.92
N SER A 54 -3.84 -8.85 -8.15
CA SER A 54 -3.30 -9.63 -9.27
C SER A 54 -1.85 -10.08 -9.03
N ARG A 55 -1.00 -9.16 -8.55
CA ARG A 55 0.40 -9.48 -8.24
C ARG A 55 0.55 -10.44 -7.07
N PHE A 56 -0.25 -10.26 -6.02
CA PHE A 56 -0.23 -11.16 -4.88
C PHE A 56 -0.67 -12.57 -5.29
N HIS A 57 -1.69 -12.67 -6.13
CA HIS A 57 -2.12 -13.95 -6.68
C HIS A 57 -1.04 -14.65 -7.52
N TYR A 58 -0.24 -13.88 -8.28
CA TYR A 58 0.92 -14.44 -8.97
C TYR A 58 1.92 -15.04 -7.99
N VAL A 59 2.25 -14.32 -6.90
CA VAL A 59 3.17 -14.81 -5.86
C VAL A 59 2.65 -16.11 -5.25
N GLU A 60 1.36 -16.17 -4.89
CA GLU A 60 0.71 -17.37 -4.36
C GLU A 60 0.85 -18.56 -5.31
N GLN A 61 0.51 -18.38 -6.59
CA GLN A 61 0.60 -19.45 -7.59
C GLN A 61 2.04 -19.91 -7.84
N ALA A 62 3.00 -18.98 -7.83
CA ALA A 62 4.41 -19.31 -8.04
C ALA A 62 4.97 -20.13 -6.87
N LEU A 63 4.64 -19.77 -5.64
CA LEU A 63 4.99 -20.54 -4.44
C LEU A 63 4.35 -21.93 -4.47
N GLU A 64 3.06 -22.02 -4.80
CA GLU A 64 2.35 -23.30 -4.88
C GLU A 64 2.99 -24.24 -5.91
N LYS A 65 3.37 -23.72 -7.09
CA LYS A 65 4.08 -24.49 -8.13
C LYS A 65 5.46 -24.98 -7.67
N ALA A 66 6.11 -24.25 -6.78
CA ALA A 66 7.37 -24.65 -6.16
C ALA A 66 7.18 -25.60 -4.96
N GLY A 67 5.94 -25.99 -4.64
CA GLY A 67 5.62 -26.81 -3.46
C GLY A 67 5.78 -26.05 -2.14
N ASN A 68 5.73 -24.73 -2.18
CA ASN A 68 5.88 -23.83 -1.04
C ASN A 68 4.54 -23.09 -0.75
N THR A 69 4.49 -22.34 0.35
CA THR A 69 3.32 -21.58 0.80
C THR A 69 3.75 -20.22 1.34
N LEU A 70 2.87 -19.22 1.31
CA LEU A 70 3.14 -17.89 1.86
C LEU A 70 3.67 -17.92 3.30
N ASP A 71 3.08 -18.73 4.17
CA ASP A 71 3.48 -18.84 5.59
C ASP A 71 4.90 -19.39 5.80
N LYS A 72 5.46 -20.05 4.77
CA LYS A 72 6.77 -20.70 4.81
C LYS A 72 7.82 -19.98 3.96
N ALA A 73 7.37 -19.19 3.00
CA ALA A 73 8.23 -18.36 2.18
C ALA A 73 8.89 -17.28 3.04
N ASP A 74 10.15 -16.98 2.75
CA ASP A 74 10.80 -15.83 3.36
C ASP A 74 10.47 -14.53 2.60
N LEU A 75 10.77 -13.39 3.23
CA LEU A 75 10.50 -12.08 2.63
C LEU A 75 11.30 -11.85 1.33
N ALA A 76 12.45 -12.48 1.16
CA ALA A 76 13.27 -12.29 -0.03
C ALA A 76 12.69 -13.06 -1.23
N GLU A 77 12.19 -14.27 -1.00
CA GLU A 77 11.48 -15.08 -2.00
C GLU A 77 10.18 -14.38 -2.42
N MET A 78 9.38 -13.91 -1.46
CA MET A 78 8.15 -13.17 -1.77
C MET A 78 8.44 -11.88 -2.55
N GLU A 79 9.49 -11.14 -2.20
CA GLU A 79 9.88 -9.94 -2.93
C GLU A 79 10.37 -10.25 -4.35
N ALA A 80 11.14 -11.33 -4.54
CA ALA A 80 11.58 -11.76 -5.87
C ALA A 80 10.37 -12.06 -6.78
N LEU A 81 9.43 -12.89 -6.29
CA LEU A 81 8.21 -13.21 -7.01
C LEU A 81 7.32 -11.98 -7.23
N TRP A 82 7.31 -11.03 -6.30
CA TRP A 82 6.59 -9.76 -6.46
C TRP A 82 7.18 -8.90 -7.59
N GLN A 83 8.50 -8.87 -7.74
CA GLN A 83 9.16 -8.19 -8.85
C GLN A 83 8.88 -8.88 -10.19
N GLU A 84 8.85 -10.21 -10.22
CA GLU A 84 8.40 -10.97 -11.39
C GLU A 84 6.96 -10.60 -11.77
N ALA A 85 6.05 -10.57 -10.79
CA ALA A 85 4.65 -10.20 -10.98
C ALA A 85 4.45 -8.77 -11.52
N LYS A 86 5.38 -7.84 -11.27
CA LYS A 86 5.33 -6.49 -11.87
C LYS A 86 5.62 -6.49 -13.38
N THR A 87 6.33 -7.51 -13.86
CA THR A 87 6.75 -7.66 -15.26
C THR A 87 5.90 -8.66 -16.05
N ALA A 88 5.21 -9.57 -15.35
CA ALA A 88 4.20 -10.45 -15.92
C ALA A 88 3.04 -9.59 -16.43
N LYS A 89 2.95 -9.48 -17.76
CA LYS A 89 1.95 -8.66 -18.46
C LYS A 89 0.75 -9.49 -18.85
#